data_AF-A0A1Y1MTL8-F1
#
_entry.id   AF-A0A1Y1MTL8-F1
#
_cell.length_a   1.000
_cell.length_b   1.000
_cell.length_c   1.000
_cell.angle_alpha   90.00
_cell.angle_beta   90.00
_cell.angle_gamma   90.00
#
_symmetry.space_group_name_H-M   'P 1'
#
loop_
_entity.id
_entity.type
_entity.pdbx_description
1 polymer ?
#
loop_
_entity_poly.entity_id
_entity_poly.type
_entity_poly.pdbx_seq_one_letter_code
_entity_poly.pdbx_strand_id
1 'polypeptide(L)'
;VQDLIVDIKDMLAQPLSILKENITKPNSQQDLDVALCAFQNIFQGFETEYMRFKYFENHSSLIRPISIPLGYVTDGKRFKNRISLGHTNYCAQYIPISKTLKWFLELP
;
A
#
# COMPACT_ATOMS: atom_id res chain seq x y z
N VAL A 1 -5.64 7.61 -1.33
CA VAL A 1 -4.77 6.68 -0.56
C VAL A 1 -4.58 7.18 0.86
N GLN A 2 -4.16 8.42 1.08
CA GLN A 2 -4.14 9.00 2.44
C GLN A 2 -5.51 8.96 3.12
N ASP A 3 -6.57 9.40 2.42
CA ASP A 3 -7.94 9.38 2.98
C ASP A 3 -8.37 7.96 3.37
N LEU A 4 -8.06 6.97 2.53
CA LEU A 4 -8.35 5.55 2.76
C LEU A 4 -7.57 4.99 3.97
N ILE A 5 -6.34 5.45 4.22
CA ILE A 5 -5.55 5.07 5.39
C ILE A 5 -6.12 5.73 6.66
N VAL A 6 -6.56 6.99 6.57
CA VAL A 6 -7.22 7.70 7.69
C VAL A 6 -8.53 7.00 8.04
N ASP A 7 -9.37 6.70 7.06
CA ASP A 7 -10.63 5.98 7.25
C ASP A 7 -10.44 4.61 7.90
N ILE A 8 -9.41 3.85 7.50
CA ILE A 8 -9.09 2.55 8.10
C ILE A 8 -8.58 2.72 9.54
N LYS A 9 -7.73 3.71 9.82
CA LYS A 9 -7.25 3.99 11.18
C LYS A 9 -8.42 4.34 12.10
N ASP A 10 -9.35 5.18 11.64
CA ASP A 10 -10.53 5.59 12.40
C ASP A 10 -11.50 4.42 12.62
N MET A 11 -11.71 3.57 11.61
CA MET A 11 -12.55 2.37 11.73
C MET A 11 -12.00 1.34 12.72
N LEU A 12 -10.67 1.25 12.85
CA LEU A 12 -10.00 0.31 13.77
C LEU A 12 -9.83 0.88 15.18
N ALA A 13 -9.91 2.20 15.39
CA ALA A 13 -9.68 2.82 16.68
C ALA A 13 -10.69 2.34 17.76
N GLN A 14 -11.97 2.27 17.42
CA GLN A 14 -13.04 1.91 18.37
C GLN A 14 -13.02 0.42 18.78
N PRO A 15 -12.86 -0.57 17.86
CA PRO A 15 -12.69 -1.97 18.26
C PRO A 15 -11.45 -2.20 19.14
N LEU A 16 -10.34 -1.51 18.84
CA LEU A 16 -9.08 -1.63 19.59
C LEU A 16 -9.21 -1.06 21.01
N SER A 17 -9.96 0.01 21.22
CA SER A 17 -10.21 0.56 22.56
C SER A 17 -11.07 -0.39 23.40
N ILE A 18 -12.09 -0.99 22.81
CA ILE A 18 -12.96 -1.98 23.47
C ILE A 18 -12.14 -3.22 23.89
N LEU A 19 -11.22 -3.70 23.04
CA LEU A 19 -10.34 -4.82 23.37
C LEU A 19 -9.41 -4.49 24.55
N LYS A 20 -8.92 -3.26 24.65
CA LYS A 20 -8.06 -2.80 25.74
C LYS A 20 -8.80 -2.75 27.08
N GLU A 21 -10.07 -2.34 27.09
CA GLU A 21 -10.89 -2.24 28.30
C GLU A 21 -11.34 -3.60 28.85
N ASN A 22 -11.53 -4.61 27.98
CA ASN A 22 -12.06 -5.91 28.37
C ASN A 22 -11.00 -6.91 28.87
N ILE A 23 -9.72 -6.55 28.87
CA ILE A 23 -8.63 -7.48 29.23
C ILE A 23 -8.04 -7.09 30.58
N THR A 24 -8.31 -7.93 31.58
CA THR A 24 -8.07 -7.70 33.02
C THR A 24 -6.83 -8.40 33.57
N LYS A 25 -6.02 -9.06 32.74
CA LYS A 25 -4.85 -9.83 33.21
C LYS A 25 -3.56 -8.99 33.16
N PRO A 26 -2.91 -8.70 34.30
CA PRO A 26 -1.78 -7.78 34.38
C PRO A 26 -0.53 -8.26 33.61
N ASN A 27 -0.25 -9.57 33.58
CA ASN A 27 0.87 -10.13 32.80
C ASN A 27 0.62 -10.14 31.30
N SER A 28 -0.63 -10.03 30.86
CA SER A 28 -1.01 -10.01 29.44
C SER A 28 -1.16 -8.58 28.91
N GLN A 29 -1.10 -7.58 29.80
CA GLN A 29 -1.38 -6.18 29.47
C GLN A 29 -0.24 -5.55 28.65
N GLN A 30 1.03 -5.86 28.98
CA GLN A 30 2.18 -5.35 28.23
C GLN A 30 2.25 -5.92 26.81
N ASP A 31 2.09 -7.24 26.64
CA ASP A 31 2.10 -7.88 25.32
C ASP A 31 0.97 -7.36 24.43
N LEU A 32 -0.16 -7.03 25.05
CA LEU A 32 -1.34 -6.51 24.38
C LEU A 32 -1.20 -5.04 24.03
N ASP A 33 -0.61 -4.22 24.90
CA ASP A 33 -0.24 -2.84 24.56
C ASP A 33 0.74 -2.81 23.39
N VAL A 34 1.73 -3.72 23.36
CA VAL A 34 2.65 -3.86 22.22
C VAL A 34 1.89 -4.26 20.94
N ALA A 35 1.00 -5.24 21.02
CA ALA A 35 0.19 -5.67 19.87
C ALA A 35 -0.74 -4.55 19.37
N LEU A 36 -1.46 -3.87 20.26
CA LEU A 36 -2.32 -2.73 19.92
C LEU A 36 -1.53 -1.58 19.29
N CYS A 37 -0.34 -1.30 19.82
CA CYS A 37 0.55 -0.28 19.27
C CYS A 37 1.04 -0.67 17.86
N ALA A 38 1.33 -1.96 17.62
CA ALA A 38 1.61 -2.46 16.29
C ALA A 38 0.39 -2.33 15.36
N PHE A 39 -0.83 -2.60 15.85
CA PHE A 39 -2.09 -2.46 15.09
C PHE A 39 -2.43 -1.02 14.72
N GLN A 40 -2.15 -0.06 15.60
CA GLN A 40 -2.32 1.36 15.31
C GLN A 40 -1.30 1.88 14.29
N ASN A 41 -0.12 1.25 14.24
CA ASN A 41 1.00 1.67 13.40
C ASN A 41 1.22 0.83 12.14
N ILE A 42 0.33 -0.13 11.82
CA ILE A 42 0.51 -1.01 10.63
C ILE A 42 0.68 -0.18 9.35
N PHE A 43 -0.01 0.97 9.28
CA PHE A 43 0.04 1.84 8.12
C PHE A 43 1.11 2.93 8.18
N GLN A 44 1.86 3.03 9.27
CA GLN A 44 2.90 4.03 9.45
C GLN A 44 4.01 3.87 8.39
N GLY A 45 4.37 2.64 8.04
CA GLY A 45 5.32 2.36 6.96
C GLY A 45 4.86 2.94 5.62
N PHE A 46 3.61 2.70 5.24
CA PHE A 46 3.03 3.20 3.99
C PHE A 46 2.94 4.73 3.95
N GLU A 47 2.70 5.37 5.08
CA GLU A 47 2.68 6.82 5.18
C GLU A 47 4.06 7.42 4.86
N THR A 48 5.14 6.87 5.43
CA THR A 48 6.51 7.31 5.13
C THR A 48 6.94 7.03 3.69
N GLU A 49 6.48 5.93 3.12
CA GLU A 49 6.79 5.54 1.75
C GLU A 49 6.03 6.42 0.75
N TYR A 50 4.74 6.66 0.99
CA TYR A 50 3.94 7.59 0.20
C TYR A 50 4.52 9.01 0.24
N MET A 51 4.90 9.51 1.42
CA MET A 51 5.52 10.83 1.55
C MET A 51 6.85 10.91 0.79
N ARG A 52 7.68 9.84 0.82
CA ARG A 52 8.91 9.76 0.01
C ARG A 52 8.61 9.79 -1.48
N PHE A 53 7.66 8.99 -1.96
CA PHE A 53 7.27 9.00 -3.37
C PHE A 53 6.74 10.36 -3.81
N LYS A 54 5.88 10.98 -3.00
CA LYS A 54 5.33 12.31 -3.26
C LYS A 54 6.42 13.38 -3.26
N TYR A 55 7.40 13.28 -2.35
CA TYR A 55 8.57 14.14 -2.35
C TYR A 55 9.34 14.02 -3.67
N PHE A 56 9.72 12.82 -4.10
CA PHE A 56 10.45 12.63 -5.35
C PHE A 56 9.63 13.03 -6.59
N GLU A 57 8.33 12.82 -6.56
CA GLU A 57 7.42 13.28 -7.63
C GLU A 57 7.41 14.81 -7.73
N ASN A 58 7.24 15.51 -6.61
CA ASN A 58 7.23 16.97 -6.57
C ASN A 58 8.57 17.59 -7.03
N HIS A 59 9.68 16.91 -6.79
CA HIS A 59 11.02 17.35 -7.19
C HIS A 59 11.44 16.80 -8.57
N SER A 60 10.51 16.20 -9.33
CA SER A 60 10.77 15.58 -10.64
C SER A 60 11.89 14.52 -10.65
N SER A 61 12.27 14.00 -9.48
CA SER A 61 13.35 13.03 -9.29
C SER A 61 12.84 11.59 -9.28
N LEU A 62 11.52 11.39 -9.38
CA LEU A 62 10.90 10.07 -9.43
C LEU A 62 10.91 9.49 -10.85
N ILE A 63 11.66 8.40 -11.05
CA ILE A 63 11.64 7.64 -12.31
C ILE A 63 10.52 6.60 -12.22
N ARG A 64 9.40 6.88 -12.90
CA ARG A 64 8.26 5.96 -12.95
C ARG A 64 8.57 4.74 -13.84
N PRO A 65 8.12 3.53 -13.44
CA PRO A 65 8.13 2.37 -14.33
C PRO A 65 7.36 2.63 -15.62
N ILE A 66 7.82 2.04 -16.71
CA ILE A 66 7.13 2.07 -18.00
C ILE A 66 6.38 0.76 -18.15
N SER A 67 5.11 0.85 -18.54
CA SER A 67 4.27 -0.32 -18.81
C SER A 67 4.40 -0.76 -20.26
N ILE A 68 4.63 -2.05 -20.48
CA ILE A 68 4.67 -2.67 -21.80
C ILE A 68 3.54 -3.70 -21.90
N PRO A 69 2.65 -3.59 -22.90
CA PRO A 69 1.64 -4.61 -23.14
C PRO A 69 2.31 -5.90 -23.61
N LEU A 70 2.05 -7.00 -22.90
CA LEU A 70 2.52 -8.34 -23.27
C LEU A 70 1.43 -9.14 -24.02
N GLY A 71 0.17 -8.81 -23.79
CA GLY A 71 -0.96 -9.48 -24.43
C GLY A 71 -2.23 -9.32 -23.62
N TYR A 72 -3.10 -10.32 -23.69
CA TYR A 72 -4.35 -10.37 -22.94
C TYR A 72 -4.51 -11.75 -22.28
N VAL A 73 -5.06 -11.75 -21.07
CA VAL A 73 -5.48 -12.97 -20.37
C VAL A 73 -7.00 -13.01 -20.39
N THR A 74 -7.55 -14.18 -20.73
CA THR A 74 -8.98 -14.46 -20.60
C THR A 74 -9.27 -14.92 -19.19
N ASP A 75 -9.85 -14.04 -18.38
CA ASP A 75 -10.28 -14.37 -17.03
C ASP A 75 -11.80 -14.47 -16.96
N GLY A 76 -12.28 -15.53 -16.32
CA GLY A 76 -13.70 -15.68 -15.99
C GLY A 76 -14.04 -14.77 -14.81
N LYS A 77 -14.85 -13.73 -15.03
CA LYS A 77 -15.42 -12.94 -13.94
C LYS A 77 -16.86 -13.38 -13.71
N ARG A 78 -17.20 -13.71 -12.46
CA ARG A 78 -18.57 -14.01 -12.06
C ARG A 78 -19.25 -12.72 -11.67
N PHE A 79 -20.30 -12.34 -12.41
CA PHE A 79 -21.12 -11.18 -12.10
C PHE A 79 -22.60 -11.58 -12.12
N LYS A 80 -23.31 -11.31 -11.01
CA LYS A 80 -24.74 -11.63 -10.85
C LYS A 80 -25.11 -13.06 -11.30
N ASN A 81 -24.39 -14.05 -10.78
CA ASN A 81 -24.60 -15.48 -11.06
C ASN A 81 -24.39 -15.91 -12.53
N ARG A 82 -23.83 -15.05 -13.38
CA ARG A 82 -23.38 -15.38 -14.74
C ARG A 82 -21.85 -15.33 -14.81
N ILE A 83 -21.25 -16.20 -15.61
CA ILE A 83 -19.82 -16.19 -15.91
C ILE A 83 -19.65 -15.45 -17.22
N SER A 84 -18.93 -14.34 -17.20
CA SER A 84 -18.50 -13.62 -18.41
C SER A 84 -17.00 -13.80 -18.58
N LEU A 85 -16.57 -14.18 -19.79
CA LEU A 85 -15.16 -14.14 -20.18
C LEU A 85 -14.80 -12.68 -20.49
N GLY A 86 -13.94 -12.10 -19.66
CA GLY A 86 -13.36 -10.79 -19.90
C GLY A 86 -11.94 -10.95 -20.44
N HIS A 87 -11.57 -10.10 -21.41
CA HIS A 87 -10.16 -9.91 -21.76
C HIS A 87 -9.58 -8.85 -20.83
N THR A 88 -8.56 -9.22 -20.06
CA THR A 88 -7.78 -8.28 -19.26
C THR A 88 -6.44 -8.09 -19.94
N ASN A 89 -6.06 -6.85 -20.24
CA ASN A 89 -4.75 -6.54 -20.80
C ASN A 89 -3.67 -6.91 -19.78
N TYR A 90 -2.72 -7.73 -20.21
CA TYR A 90 -1.58 -8.13 -19.40
C TYR A 90 -0.40 -7.24 -19.78
N CYS A 91 0.15 -6.54 -18.79
CA CYS A 91 1.26 -5.63 -18.97
C CYS A 91 2.42 -6.00 -18.05
N ALA A 92 3.65 -6.00 -18.58
CA ALA A 92 4.85 -5.94 -17.78
C ALA A 92 5.18 -4.50 -17.38
N GLN A 93 5.99 -4.35 -16.34
CA GLN A 93 6.54 -3.06 -15.93
C GLN A 93 8.06 -3.20 -15.83
N TYR A 94 8.78 -2.19 -16.31
CA TYR A 94 10.24 -2.11 -16.15
C TYR A 94 10.67 -0.67 -15.82
N ILE A 95 11.81 -0.54 -15.14
CA ILE A 95 12.43 0.76 -14.87
C ILE A 95 13.51 0.98 -15.93
N PRO A 96 13.44 2.06 -16.73
CA PRO A 96 14.42 2.32 -17.78
C PRO A 96 15.78 2.71 -17.17
N ILE A 97 16.73 1.76 -17.20
CA ILE A 97 18.09 1.93 -16.64
C ILE A 97 18.79 3.17 -17.21
N SER A 98 18.59 3.47 -18.50
CA SER A 98 19.18 4.66 -19.13
C SER A 98 18.76 5.96 -18.46
N LYS A 99 17.50 6.09 -18.05
CA LYS A 99 17.02 7.25 -17.29
C LYS A 99 17.61 7.26 -15.89
N THR A 100 17.67 6.10 -15.23
CA THR A 100 18.23 5.97 -13.88
C THR A 100 19.70 6.35 -13.82
N LEU A 101 20.51 5.85 -14.76
CA LEU A 101 21.93 6.16 -14.84
C LEU A 101 22.17 7.62 -15.19
N LYS A 102 21.39 8.19 -16.12
CA LYS A 102 21.47 9.62 -16.44
C LYS A 102 21.24 10.47 -15.18
N TRP A 103 20.15 10.21 -14.46
CA TRP A 103 19.86 10.92 -13.21
C TRP A 103 20.94 10.72 -12.16
N PHE A 104 21.46 9.51 -12.00
CA PHE A 104 22.52 9.20 -11.03
C PHE A 104 23.80 10.00 -11.32
N LEU A 105 24.18 10.13 -12.59
CA LEU A 105 25.37 10.89 -13.01
C LEU A 105 25.17 12.41 -12.99
N GLU A 106 23.92 12.88 -13.05
CA GLU A 106 23.54 14.29 -12.97
C GLU A 106 23.30 14.78 -11.52
N LEU A 107 23.50 13.91 -10.51
CA LEU A 107 23.46 14.32 -9.11
C LEU A 107 24.66 15.24 -8.78
N PRO A 108 24.44 16.36 -8.07
CA PRO A 108 25.49 17.31 -7.70
C PRO A 108 26.50 16.75 -6.69
#